data_AF-A0A645C7D3-F1
#
_entry.id   AF-A0A645C7D3-F1
#
_cell.length_a   1.000
_cell.length_b   1.000
_cell.length_c   1.000
_cell.angle_alpha   90.00
_cell.angle_beta   90.00
_cell.angle_gamma   90.00
#
_symmetry.space_group_name_H-M   'P 1'
#
loop_
_entity.id
_entity.type
_entity.pdbx_description
1 polymer ?
#
loop_
_entity_poly.entity_id
_entity_poly.type
_entity_poly.pdbx_seq_one_letter_code
_entity_poly.pdbx_strand_id
1 'polypeptide(L)'
;MNYCEVALTIDNSDNKLDLDFNEITIKRRAYRNGESSFFLNNKSCRLKDIKEILLDTGIGKDGYSIIEQGKVDEILSNNPANRRKVFDEACGISKFRYKKQEAEKNLRNTKENLERINDIYIEIENQLKPLFIQQEKANKYLEISEKLKTIEVNSYIREIEELEKELNEINKHSQLLENQLIETEKQKN
;
A
#
# COMPACT_ATOMS: atom_id res chain seq x y z
N MET A 1 11.86 36.72 -4.02
CA MET A 1 12.47 35.95 -2.93
C MET A 1 11.43 35.80 -1.82
N ASN A 2 10.86 34.61 -1.61
CA ASN A 2 9.70 34.40 -0.72
C ASN A 2 10.02 33.53 0.52
N TYR A 3 11.22 33.68 1.10
CA TYR A 3 11.58 33.01 2.35
C TYR A 3 12.46 33.91 3.23
N CYS A 4 12.42 33.69 4.53
CA CYS A 4 13.40 34.19 5.50
C CYS A 4 14.35 33.03 5.88
N GLU A 5 15.64 33.30 5.98
CA GLU A 5 16.65 32.30 6.38
C GLU A 5 17.43 32.79 7.59
N VAL A 6 17.67 31.89 8.54
CA VAL A 6 18.57 32.11 9.67
C VAL A 6 19.60 30.98 9.66
N ALA A 7 20.87 31.32 9.83
CA ALA A 7 21.98 30.38 9.93
C ALA A 7 22.72 30.60 11.25
N LEU A 8 22.99 29.51 11.96
CA LEU A 8 23.79 29.47 13.18
C LEU A 8 25.00 28.58 12.91
N THR A 9 26.19 29.12 13.11
CA THR A 9 27.44 28.36 13.00
C THR A 9 28.02 28.16 14.39
N ILE A 10 28.33 26.91 14.72
CA ILE A 10 28.81 26.46 16.02
C ILE A 10 30.17 25.81 15.83
N ASP A 11 31.14 26.20 16.64
CA ASP A 11 32.42 25.51 16.77
C ASP A 11 32.22 24.21 17.56
N ASN A 12 32.60 23.08 16.96
CA ASN A 12 32.53 21.73 17.50
C ASN A 12 33.93 21.11 17.60
N SER A 13 34.98 21.92 17.74
CA SER A 13 36.36 21.44 17.92
C SER A 13 36.55 20.56 19.17
N ASP A 14 35.64 20.66 20.15
CA ASP A 14 35.62 19.82 21.36
C ASP A 14 34.86 18.50 21.18
N ASN A 15 34.31 18.24 19.97
CA ASN A 15 33.52 17.06 19.63
C ASN A 15 32.39 16.75 20.62
N LYS A 16 31.79 17.78 21.23
CA LYS A 16 30.61 17.59 22.09
C LYS A 16 29.38 17.16 21.31
N LEU A 17 29.30 17.56 20.04
CA LEU A 17 28.32 17.04 19.11
C LEU A 17 28.94 15.82 18.43
N ASP A 18 28.25 14.67 18.47
CA ASP A 18 28.61 13.41 17.78
C ASP A 18 28.54 13.59 16.25
N LEU A 19 29.37 14.46 15.70
CA LEU A 19 29.46 14.84 14.30
C LEU A 19 30.95 14.99 13.95
N ASP A 20 31.37 14.41 12.82
CA ASP A 20 32.78 14.40 12.36
C ASP A 20 33.27 15.78 11.85
N PHE A 21 32.56 16.86 12.17
CA PHE A 21 32.87 18.20 11.71
C PHE A 21 33.26 19.08 12.89
N ASN A 22 34.41 19.77 12.76
CA ASN A 22 34.86 20.77 13.72
C ASN A 22 34.02 22.05 13.69
N GLU A 23 33.25 22.27 12.63
CA GLU A 23 32.36 23.42 12.49
C GLU A 23 31.02 22.95 11.92
N ILE A 24 29.93 23.39 12.55
CA ILE A 24 28.58 22.97 12.19
C ILE A 24 27.71 24.20 11.94
N THR A 25 27.13 24.29 10.74
CA THR A 25 26.15 25.31 10.38
C THR A 25 24.75 24.71 10.31
N ILE A 26 23.87 25.16 11.20
CA ILE A 26 22.44 24.85 11.22
C ILE A 26 21.69 25.99 10.55
N LYS A 27 20.86 25.69 9.54
CA LYS A 27 20.03 26.70 8.88
C LYS A 27 18.57 26.35 8.92
N ARG A 28 17.72 27.36 9.15
CA ARG A 28 16.27 27.26 9.03
C ARG A 28 15.79 28.27 7.99
N ARG A 29 15.03 27.79 7.01
CA ARG A 29 14.27 28.61 6.06
C ARG A 29 12.80 28.56 6.41
N ALA A 30 12.16 29.71 6.54
CA ALA A 30 10.73 29.84 6.73
C ALA A 30 10.12 30.46 5.47
N TYR A 31 9.12 29.78 4.90
CA TYR A 31 8.42 30.19 3.70
C TYR A 31 7.10 30.86 4.05
N ARG A 32 6.61 31.73 3.15
CA ARG A 32 5.36 32.49 3.38
C ARG A 32 4.11 31.60 3.47
N ASN A 33 4.15 30.41 2.88
CA ASN A 33 3.09 29.38 2.98
C ASN A 33 3.06 28.66 4.34
N GLY A 34 3.96 29.01 5.29
CA GLY A 34 4.06 28.38 6.60
C GLY A 34 4.99 27.17 6.65
N GLU A 35 5.57 26.76 5.51
CA GLU A 35 6.53 25.66 5.49
C GLU A 35 7.87 26.08 6.08
N SER A 36 8.57 25.13 6.69
CA SER A 36 9.92 25.31 7.19
C SER A 36 10.84 24.23 6.62
N SER A 37 12.00 24.64 6.10
CA SER A 37 13.07 23.72 5.69
C SER A 37 14.29 23.89 6.59
N PHE A 38 14.97 22.79 6.83
CA PHE A 38 16.05 22.68 7.79
C PHE A 38 17.30 22.13 7.09
N PHE A 39 18.46 22.66 7.45
CA PHE A 39 19.72 22.25 6.86
C PHE A 39 20.81 22.11 7.92
N LEU A 40 21.66 21.10 7.78
CA LEU A 40 22.87 20.86 8.56
C LEU A 40 24.05 20.83 7.58
N ASN A 41 25.03 21.73 7.72
CA ASN A 41 26.16 21.87 6.80
C ASN A 41 25.71 21.88 5.32
N ASN A 42 24.70 22.70 5.02
CA ASN A 42 24.03 22.84 3.71
C ASN A 42 23.28 21.60 3.19
N LYS A 43 23.27 20.46 3.90
CA LYS A 43 22.45 19.30 3.56
C LYS A 43 21.06 19.44 4.16
N SER A 44 20.02 19.15 3.37
CA SER A 44 18.63 19.14 3.86
C SER A 44 18.45 18.05 4.92
N CYS A 45 17.81 18.39 6.03
CA CYS A 45 17.53 17.47 7.13
C CYS A 45 16.14 17.72 7.72
N ARG A 46 15.69 16.85 8.63
CA ARG A 46 14.41 17.00 9.32
C ARG A 46 14.61 17.83 10.59
N LEU A 47 13.55 18.51 11.03
CA LEU A 47 13.53 19.18 12.34
C LEU A 47 13.92 18.22 13.48
N LYS A 48 13.53 16.95 13.35
CA LYS A 48 13.86 15.92 14.34
C LYS A 48 15.38 15.74 14.49
N ASP A 49 16.10 15.69 13.37
CA ASP A 49 17.55 15.45 13.35
C ASP A 49 18.28 16.61 14.06
N ILE A 50 17.89 17.86 13.77
CA ILE A 50 18.45 19.04 14.46
C ILE A 50 18.13 19.00 15.96
N LYS A 51 16.90 18.64 16.34
CA LYS A 51 16.53 18.53 17.76
C LYS A 51 17.37 17.49 18.47
N GLU A 52 17.59 16.32 17.87
CA GLU A 52 18.35 15.23 18.48
C GLU A 52 19.81 15.61 18.71
N ILE A 53 20.44 16.32 17.77
CA ILE A 53 21.80 16.86 17.90
C ILE A 53 21.88 17.87 19.06
N LEU A 54 20.88 18.74 19.21
CA LEU A 54 20.89 19.81 20.21
C LEU A 54 20.46 19.35 21.62
N LEU A 55 19.85 18.17 21.78
CA LEU A 55 19.34 17.68 23.07
C LEU A 55 20.42 17.59 24.16
N ASP A 56 21.68 17.31 23.79
CA ASP A 56 22.79 17.17 24.74
C ASP A 56 23.58 18.48 24.96
N THR A 57 23.31 19.51 24.16
CA THR A 57 24.04 20.79 24.23
C THR A 57 23.47 21.77 25.26
N GLY A 58 22.24 21.53 25.74
CA GLY A 58 21.48 22.50 26.53
C GLY A 58 20.93 23.69 25.71
N ILE A 59 21.19 23.74 24.39
CA ILE A 59 20.71 24.78 23.45
C ILE A 59 19.36 24.36 22.82
N GLY A 60 18.43 23.88 23.66
CA GLY A 60 17.08 23.48 23.26
C GLY A 60 16.01 24.54 23.59
N LYS A 61 14.79 24.38 23.04
CA LYS A 61 13.62 25.18 23.45
C LYS A 61 13.34 25.05 24.96
N ASP A 62 13.62 23.86 25.51
CA ASP A 62 13.50 23.58 26.93
C ASP A 62 14.81 23.93 27.69
N GLY A 63 15.89 24.18 26.97
CA GLY A 63 17.23 24.50 27.46
C GLY A 63 17.28 25.64 28.47
N TYR A 64 18.19 25.52 29.43
CA TYR A 64 18.46 26.56 30.43
C TYR A 64 19.29 27.73 29.87
N SER A 65 19.87 27.58 28.68
CA SER A 65 20.77 28.57 28.08
C SER A 65 20.03 29.79 27.49
N ILE A 66 18.71 29.68 27.26
CA ILE A 66 17.88 30.77 26.73
C ILE A 66 16.74 31.04 27.71
N ILE A 67 16.80 32.20 28.37
CA ILE A 67 15.76 32.67 29.29
C ILE A 67 14.79 33.54 28.51
N GLU A 68 13.65 32.98 28.16
CA GLU A 68 12.53 33.73 27.60
C GLU A 68 11.86 34.59 28.68
N GLN A 69 11.23 35.69 28.26
CA GLN A 69 10.48 36.55 29.18
C GLN A 69 9.36 35.74 29.88
N GLY A 70 9.33 35.79 31.21
CA GLY A 70 8.39 34.99 32.03
C GLY A 70 8.87 33.59 32.40
N LYS A 71 9.99 33.10 31.85
CA LYS A 71 10.54 31.77 32.18
C LYS A 71 11.09 31.70 33.61
N VAL A 72 11.53 32.83 34.17
CA VAL A 72 11.94 32.95 35.58
C VAL A 72 10.76 32.67 36.51
N ASP A 73 9.57 33.20 36.20
CA ASP A 73 8.37 32.97 37.00
C ASP A 73 7.89 31.51 36.90
N GLU A 74 8.11 30.84 35.76
CA GLU A 74 7.81 29.41 35.60
C GLU A 74 8.72 28.53 36.47
N ILE A 75 10.01 28.86 36.57
CA ILE A 75 10.97 28.16 37.44
C ILE A 75 10.63 28.37 38.92
N LEU A 76 10.21 29.59 39.27
CA LEU A 76 9.76 29.95 40.62
C LEU A 76 8.34 29.46 40.93
N SER A 77 7.59 28.97 39.94
CA SER A 77 6.23 28.49 40.14
C SER A 77 6.19 27.23 41.01
N ASN A 78 5.11 27.11 41.80
CA ASN A 78 4.90 25.98 42.70
C ASN A 78 4.54 24.66 42.00
N ASN A 79 4.46 24.62 40.67
CA ASN A 79 4.13 23.39 39.95
C ASN A 79 5.33 22.43 39.92
N PRO A 80 5.28 21.28 40.62
CA PRO A 80 6.40 20.35 40.70
C PRO A 80 6.78 19.77 39.33
N ALA A 81 5.83 19.65 38.40
CA ALA A 81 6.07 19.10 37.07
C ALA A 81 6.95 20.04 36.21
N ASN A 82 6.74 21.35 36.30
CA ASN A 82 7.52 22.33 35.54
C ASN A 82 8.94 22.44 36.11
N ARG A 83 9.08 22.51 37.44
CA ARG A 83 10.40 22.46 38.10
C ARG A 83 11.17 21.20 37.75
N ARG A 84 10.52 20.03 37.77
CA ARG A 84 11.17 18.75 37.45
C ARG A 84 11.76 18.73 36.05
N LYS A 85 11.08 19.30 35.05
CA LYS A 85 11.61 19.35 33.67
C LYS A 85 12.95 20.08 33.59
N VAL A 86 13.07 21.20 34.29
CA VAL A 86 14.31 22.00 34.33
C VAL A 86 15.45 21.22 34.99
N PHE A 87 15.17 20.52 36.09
CA PHE A 87 16.16 19.67 36.75
C PHE A 87 16.54 18.43 35.92
N ASP A 88 15.57 17.75 35.31
CA ASP A 88 15.82 16.59 34.42
C ASP A 88 16.75 16.96 33.25
N GLU A 89 16.63 18.19 32.75
CA GLU A 89 17.47 18.73 31.68
C GLU A 89 18.87 19.13 32.16
N ALA A 90 18.97 19.77 33.33
CA ALA A 90 20.27 20.03 33.96
C ALA A 90 21.04 18.74 34.29
N CYS A 91 20.33 17.65 34.61
CA CYS A 91 20.89 16.32 34.85
C CYS A 91 21.18 15.53 33.56
N GLY A 92 20.87 16.04 32.37
CA GLY A 92 21.10 15.35 31.10
C GLY A 92 20.21 14.12 30.85
N ILE A 93 19.13 13.94 31.61
CA ILE A 93 18.23 12.78 31.49
C ILE A 93 17.24 12.97 30.32
N SER A 94 17.07 14.22 29.85
CA SER A 94 16.15 14.58 28.78
C SER A 94 16.32 13.76 27.49
N LYS A 95 17.56 13.46 27.07
CA LYS A 95 17.82 12.61 25.88
C LYS A 95 17.26 11.20 26.04
N PHE A 96 17.54 10.54 27.17
CA PHE A 96 17.06 9.19 27.44
C PHE A 96 15.54 9.15 27.55
N ARG A 97 14.93 10.17 28.18
CA ARG A 97 13.47 10.29 28.27
C ARG A 97 12.83 10.47 26.90
N TYR A 98 13.41 11.31 26.05
CA TYR A 98 12.96 11.51 24.67
C TYR A 98 13.03 10.21 23.86
N LYS A 99 14.18 9.52 23.89
CA LYS A 99 14.37 8.23 23.20
C LYS A 99 13.39 7.17 23.69
N LYS A 100 13.13 7.11 25.01
CA LYS A 100 12.13 6.19 25.59
C LYS A 100 10.73 6.49 25.05
N GLN A 101 10.28 7.74 25.10
CA GLN A 101 8.95 8.12 24.60
C GLN A 101 8.80 7.84 23.11
N GLU A 102 9.84 8.08 22.33
CA GLU A 102 9.82 7.79 20.90
C GLU A 102 9.75 6.28 20.64
N ALA A 103 10.54 5.48 21.35
CA ALA A 103 10.50 4.02 21.25
C ALA A 103 9.13 3.45 21.64
N GLU A 104 8.53 3.96 22.72
CA GLU A 104 7.18 3.57 23.15
C GLU A 104 6.12 3.92 22.10
N LYS A 105 6.24 5.10 21.46
CA LYS A 105 5.35 5.51 20.37
C LYS A 105 5.51 4.60 19.15
N ASN A 106 6.74 4.32 18.74
CA ASN A 106 7.03 3.44 17.61
C ASN A 106 6.52 2.02 17.88
N LEU A 107 6.72 1.50 19.10
CA LEU A 107 6.20 0.20 19.51
C LEU A 107 4.67 0.13 19.41
N ARG A 108 3.97 1.18 19.87
CA ARG A 108 2.50 1.25 19.78
C ARG A 108 2.04 1.21 18.32
N ASN A 109 2.62 2.04 17.46
CA ASN A 109 2.29 2.07 16.04
C ASN A 109 2.55 0.72 15.37
N THR A 110 3.67 0.05 15.70
CA THR A 110 3.98 -1.27 15.16
C THR A 110 2.97 -2.33 15.60
N LYS A 111 2.48 -2.27 16.85
CA LYS A 111 1.43 -3.18 17.33
C LYS A 111 0.12 -2.97 16.57
N GLU A 112 -0.32 -1.72 16.40
CA GLU A 112 -1.53 -1.40 15.63
C GLU A 112 -1.42 -1.87 14.17
N ASN A 113 -0.24 -1.69 13.55
CA ASN A 113 0.01 -2.19 12.20
C ASN A 113 -0.03 -3.72 12.13
N LEU A 114 0.50 -4.42 13.14
CA LEU A 114 0.50 -5.88 13.18
C LEU A 114 -0.92 -6.43 13.34
N GLU A 115 -1.74 -5.82 14.19
CA GLU A 115 -3.16 -6.16 14.34
C GLU A 115 -3.89 -6.04 13.00
N ARG A 116 -3.70 -4.92 12.29
CA ARG A 116 -4.28 -4.74 10.95
C ARG A 116 -3.81 -5.77 9.93
N ILE A 117 -2.53 -6.15 9.96
CA ILE A 117 -2.00 -7.19 9.06
C ILE A 117 -2.65 -8.55 9.36
N ASN A 118 -2.83 -8.87 10.64
CA ASN A 118 -3.50 -10.12 11.04
C ASN A 118 -4.95 -10.15 10.57
N ASP A 119 -5.68 -9.03 10.67
CA ASP A 119 -7.06 -8.94 10.17
C ASP A 119 -7.13 -9.22 8.66
N ILE A 120 -6.24 -8.60 7.88
CA ILE A 120 -6.13 -8.82 6.43
C ILE A 120 -5.75 -10.27 6.12
N TYR A 121 -4.82 -10.85 6.88
CA TYR A 121 -4.42 -12.24 6.71
C TYR A 121 -5.60 -13.20 6.90
N ILE A 122 -6.38 -13.02 7.98
CA ILE A 122 -7.57 -13.83 8.27
C ILE A 122 -8.62 -13.63 7.17
N GLU A 123 -8.81 -12.40 6.68
CA GLU A 123 -9.73 -12.13 5.58
C GLU A 123 -9.34 -12.90 4.31
N ILE A 124 -8.06 -12.85 3.90
CA ILE A 124 -7.56 -13.58 2.74
C ILE A 124 -7.68 -15.10 2.92
N GLU A 125 -7.37 -15.60 4.12
CA GLU A 125 -7.52 -17.03 4.43
C GLU A 125 -8.98 -17.50 4.28
N ASN A 126 -9.93 -16.68 4.73
CA ASN A 126 -11.36 -16.95 4.57
C ASN A 126 -11.82 -16.90 3.11
N GLN A 127 -11.18 -16.09 2.26
CA GLN A 127 -11.47 -16.01 0.83
C GLN A 127 -10.87 -17.19 0.03
N LEU A 128 -9.79 -17.82 0.49
CA LEU A 128 -9.13 -18.92 -0.22
C LEU A 128 -10.02 -20.16 -0.39
N LYS A 129 -10.73 -20.58 0.67
CA LYS A 129 -11.62 -21.76 0.63
C LYS A 129 -12.73 -21.66 -0.42
N PRO A 130 -13.55 -20.58 -0.48
CA PRO A 130 -14.57 -20.46 -1.50
C PRO A 130 -13.97 -20.34 -2.91
N LEU A 131 -12.82 -19.67 -3.07
CA LEU A 131 -12.13 -19.62 -4.37
C LEU A 131 -11.71 -21.01 -4.86
N PHE A 132 -11.19 -21.85 -3.97
CA PHE A 132 -10.82 -23.23 -4.29
C PHE A 132 -12.05 -24.03 -4.75
N ILE A 133 -13.18 -23.92 -4.04
CA ILE A 133 -14.43 -24.59 -4.43
C ILE A 133 -14.95 -24.07 -5.79
N GLN A 134 -14.84 -22.76 -6.04
CA GLN A 134 -15.22 -22.17 -7.32
C GLN A 134 -14.33 -22.69 -8.46
N GLN A 135 -13.02 -22.82 -8.22
CA GLN A 135 -12.06 -23.36 -9.18
C GLN A 135 -12.36 -24.84 -9.51
N GLU A 136 -12.64 -25.67 -8.50
CA GLU A 136 -13.05 -27.07 -8.74
C GLU A 136 -14.35 -27.16 -9.56
N LYS A 137 -15.35 -26.33 -9.25
CA LYS A 137 -16.61 -26.28 -10.01
C LYS A 137 -16.39 -25.84 -11.46
N ALA A 138 -15.55 -24.83 -11.69
CA ALA A 138 -15.22 -24.35 -13.02
C ALA A 138 -14.51 -25.43 -13.85
N ASN A 139 -13.55 -26.15 -13.26
CA ASN A 139 -12.88 -27.26 -13.93
C ASN A 139 -13.86 -28.39 -14.32
N LYS A 140 -14.76 -28.78 -13.40
CA LYS A 140 -15.81 -29.77 -13.69
C LYS A 140 -16.76 -29.29 -14.79
N TYR A 141 -17.14 -28.02 -14.78
CA TYR A 141 -17.98 -27.44 -15.83
C TYR A 141 -17.30 -27.53 -17.20
N LEU A 142 -16.03 -27.18 -17.31
CA LEU A 142 -15.27 -27.27 -18.57
C LEU A 142 -15.23 -28.71 -19.10
N GLU A 143 -14.93 -29.69 -18.23
CA GLU A 143 -14.89 -31.10 -18.61
C GLU A 143 -16.26 -31.60 -19.10
N ILE A 144 -17.34 -31.26 -18.39
CA ILE A 144 -18.70 -31.65 -18.76
C ILE A 144 -19.14 -30.94 -20.05
N SER A 145 -18.78 -29.67 -20.22
CA SER A 145 -19.13 -28.88 -21.41
C SER A 145 -18.46 -29.44 -22.67
N GLU A 146 -17.21 -29.89 -22.56
CA GLU A 146 -16.50 -30.53 -23.67
C GLU A 146 -17.12 -31.88 -24.05
N LYS A 147 -17.47 -32.70 -23.03
CA LYS A 147 -18.21 -33.96 -23.24
C LYS A 147 -19.57 -33.72 -23.90
N LEU A 148 -20.33 -32.74 -23.41
CA LEU A 148 -21.63 -32.37 -23.95
C LEU A 148 -21.50 -31.96 -25.43
N LYS A 149 -20.57 -31.06 -25.74
CA LYS A 149 -20.32 -30.61 -27.11
C LYS A 149 -20.00 -31.77 -28.05
N THR A 150 -19.21 -32.74 -27.59
CA THR A 150 -18.87 -33.94 -28.38
C THR A 150 -20.11 -34.78 -28.66
N ILE A 151 -20.98 -34.97 -27.66
CA ILE A 151 -22.23 -35.72 -27.79
C ILE A 151 -23.21 -34.99 -28.72
N GLU A 152 -23.36 -33.67 -28.58
CA GLU A 152 -24.22 -32.84 -29.44
C GLU A 152 -23.80 -32.93 -30.89
N VAL A 153 -22.50 -32.76 -31.19
CA VAL A 153 -21.98 -32.90 -32.56
C VAL A 153 -22.27 -34.29 -33.12
N ASN A 154 -22.05 -35.35 -32.33
CA ASN A 154 -22.36 -36.72 -32.75
C ASN A 154 -23.87 -36.99 -32.93
N SER A 155 -24.72 -36.27 -32.20
CA SER A 155 -26.18 -36.34 -32.37
C SER A 155 -26.58 -35.67 -33.68
N TYR A 156 -26.06 -34.46 -33.94
CA TYR A 156 -26.34 -33.74 -35.19
C TYR A 156 -25.85 -34.49 -36.42
N ILE A 157 -24.68 -35.14 -36.37
CA ILE A 157 -24.18 -35.97 -37.47
C ILE A 157 -25.17 -37.11 -37.77
N ARG A 158 -25.66 -37.82 -36.74
CA ARG A 158 -26.63 -38.90 -36.92
C ARG A 158 -27.95 -38.41 -37.51
N GLU A 159 -28.43 -37.26 -37.03
CA GLU A 159 -29.66 -36.65 -37.54
C GLU A 159 -29.52 -36.24 -39.02
N ILE A 160 -28.35 -35.70 -39.41
CA ILE A 160 -28.04 -35.40 -40.81
C ILE A 160 -28.00 -36.68 -41.66
N GLU A 161 -27.33 -37.74 -41.19
CA GLU A 161 -27.25 -39.02 -41.91
C GLU A 161 -28.63 -39.67 -42.11
N GLU A 162 -29.53 -39.53 -41.12
CA GLU A 162 -30.90 -40.02 -41.20
C GLU A 162 -31.73 -39.21 -42.22
N LEU A 163 -31.64 -37.88 -42.16
CA LEU A 163 -32.27 -36.99 -43.14
C LEU A 163 -31.75 -37.21 -44.56
N GLU A 164 -30.45 -37.47 -44.74
CA GLU A 164 -29.87 -37.78 -46.06
C GLU A 164 -30.40 -39.12 -46.61
N LYS A 165 -30.65 -40.11 -45.76
CA LYS A 165 -31.28 -41.37 -46.19
C LYS A 165 -32.71 -41.15 -46.63
N GLU A 166 -33.51 -40.43 -45.83
CA GLU A 166 -34.89 -40.09 -46.19
C GLU A 166 -34.95 -39.31 -47.51
N LEU A 167 -34.06 -38.33 -47.67
CA LEU A 167 -33.99 -37.51 -48.88
C LEU A 167 -33.59 -38.33 -50.12
N ASN A 168 -32.68 -39.30 -49.97
CA ASN A 168 -32.35 -40.24 -51.04
C ASN A 168 -33.50 -41.18 -51.41
N GLU A 169 -34.28 -41.65 -50.43
CA GLU A 169 -35.47 -42.46 -50.70
C GLU A 169 -36.56 -41.66 -51.42
N ILE A 170 -36.82 -40.43 -50.99
CA ILE A 170 -37.76 -39.51 -51.66
C ILE A 170 -37.31 -39.22 -53.09
N ASN A 171 -36.02 -38.94 -53.30
CA ASN A 171 -35.48 -38.70 -54.64
C ASN A 171 -35.62 -39.92 -55.57
N LYS A 172 -35.35 -41.14 -55.06
CA LYS A 172 -35.58 -42.38 -55.82
C LYS A 172 -37.06 -42.55 -56.18
N HIS A 173 -37.96 -42.28 -55.23
CA HIS A 173 -39.40 -42.33 -55.48
C HIS A 173 -39.83 -41.32 -56.55
N SER A 174 -39.32 -40.08 -56.49
CA SER A 174 -39.60 -39.05 -57.49
C SER A 174 -39.10 -39.45 -58.88
N GLN A 175 -37.88 -40.00 -58.98
CA GLN A 175 -37.33 -40.49 -60.25
C GLN A 175 -38.15 -41.66 -60.83
N LEU A 176 -38.63 -42.57 -59.97
CA LEU A 176 -39.51 -43.66 -60.38
C LEU A 176 -40.84 -43.13 -60.94
N LEU A 177 -41.44 -42.15 -60.26
CA LEU A 177 -42.69 -41.50 -60.72
C LEU A 177 -42.49 -40.73 -62.03
N GLU A 178 -41.38 -40.00 -62.19
CA GLU A 178 -41.02 -39.35 -63.45
C GLU A 178 -40.87 -40.36 -64.60
N ASN A 179 -40.18 -41.48 -64.36
CA ASN A 179 -40.01 -42.52 -65.38
C ASN A 179 -41.35 -43.16 -65.77
N GLN A 180 -42.25 -43.40 -64.80
CA GLN A 180 -43.60 -43.91 -65.07
C GLN A 180 -44.45 -42.93 -65.88
N LEU A 181 -44.34 -41.62 -65.61
CA LEU A 181 -44.98 -40.57 -66.40
C LEU A 181 -44.51 -40.58 -67.85
N ILE A 182 -43.18 -40.67 -68.06
CA ILE A 182 -42.59 -40.72 -69.40
C ILE A 182 -43.03 -42.00 -70.16
N GLU A 183 -43.15 -43.14 -69.47
CA GLU A 183 -43.65 -44.38 -70.09
C GLU A 183 -45.15 -44.30 -70.44
N THR A 184 -45.98 -43.71 -69.58
CA THR A 184 -47.42 -43.53 -69.87
C THR A 184 -47.67 -42.51 -70.97
N GLU A 185 -46.84 -41.47 -71.10
CA GLU A 185 -46.88 -40.55 -72.24
C GLU A 185 -46.44 -41.23 -73.55
N LYS A 186 -45.48 -42.16 -73.51
CA LYS A 186 -45.07 -42.97 -74.68
C LYS A 186 -46.12 -43.99 -75.10
N GLN A 187 -46.93 -44.53 -74.19
CA GLN A 187 -48.03 -45.45 -74.53
C GLN A 187 -49.28 -44.74 -75.08
N LYS A 188 -49.37 -43.41 -74.92
CA LYS A 188 -50.49 -42.60 -75.40
C LYS A 188 -50.30 -42.03 -76.82
N ASN A 189 -49.11 -42.16 -77.38
CA ASN A 189 -48.78 -41.84 -78.79
C ASN A 189 -48.61 -43.13 -79.60
#